data_AF-A0AAN9STL5-F1
#
_entry.id   AF-A0AAN9STL5-F1
#
_cell.length_a   1.000
_cell.length_b   1.000
_cell.length_c   1.000
_cell.angle_alpha   90.00
_cell.angle_beta   90.00
_cell.angle_gamma   90.00
#
_symmetry.space_group_name_H-M   'P 1'
#
loop_
_entity.id
_entity.type
_entity.pdbx_description
1 polymer ?
#
loop_
_entity_poly.entity_id
_entity_poly.type
_entity_poly.pdbx_seq_one_letter_code
_entity_poly.pdbx_strand_id
1 'polypeptide(L)'
;MSGRKETVLDLAKFVDKGVQVKLTGGRQVTGTLKGYDQLLNLVLDEAVEFLRDSDDPLKTTDQTRSLGLIVCRGTAVMLVSPTDGTDEIANPFIQSDGA
;
A
#
# COMPACT_ATOMS: atom_id res chain seq x y z
N MET A 1 24.74 -0.68 24.77
CA MET A 1 24.51 -0.37 23.35
C MET A 1 23.22 -1.06 22.94
N SER A 2 22.11 -0.34 22.92
CA SER A 2 20.80 -0.93 22.56
C SER A 2 20.84 -1.28 21.08
N GLY A 3 20.85 -2.58 20.75
CA GLY A 3 20.78 -3.05 19.38
C GLY A 3 19.56 -2.43 18.70
N ARG A 4 19.81 -1.63 17.66
CA ARG A 4 18.75 -1.07 16.82
C ARG A 4 17.98 -2.27 16.29
N LYS A 5 16.71 -2.43 16.67
CA LYS A 5 15.83 -3.41 16.03
C LYS A 5 15.70 -2.97 14.58
N GLU A 6 16.57 -3.52 13.73
CA GLU A 6 16.48 -3.34 12.29
C GLU A 6 15.14 -3.91 11.85
N THR A 7 14.32 -3.05 11.27
CA THR A 7 13.07 -3.48 10.65
C THR A 7 13.44 -4.33 9.44
N VAL A 8 12.85 -5.52 9.31
CA VAL A 8 13.11 -6.41 8.17
C VAL A 8 12.74 -5.74 6.83
N LEU A 9 11.83 -4.76 6.87
CA LEU A 9 11.56 -3.88 5.74
C LEU A 9 12.56 -2.72 5.69
N ASP A 10 13.26 -2.64 4.56
CA ASP A 10 14.11 -1.52 4.18
C ASP A 10 13.30 -0.55 3.30
N LEU A 11 12.56 0.36 3.96
CA LEU A 11 11.72 1.36 3.28
C LEU A 11 12.54 2.45 2.57
N ALA A 12 13.84 2.58 2.88
CA ALA A 12 14.72 3.57 2.23
C ALA A 12 14.76 3.35 0.70
N LYS A 13 14.65 2.09 0.26
CA LYS A 13 14.63 1.71 -1.17
C LYS A 13 13.43 2.23 -1.94
N PHE A 14 12.36 2.61 -1.24
CA PHE A 14 11.11 3.08 -1.81
C PHE A 14 10.90 4.58 -1.64
N VAL A 15 11.83 5.30 -0.99
CA VAL A 15 11.76 6.76 -0.90
C VAL A 15 11.77 7.38 -2.30
N ASP A 16 10.91 8.37 -2.50
CA ASP A 16 10.61 9.02 -3.77
C ASP A 16 10.07 8.10 -4.88
N LYS A 17 9.57 6.91 -4.52
CA LYS A 17 8.89 5.99 -5.43
C LYS A 17 7.42 5.82 -5.06
N GLY A 18 6.63 5.42 -6.06
CA GLY A 18 5.24 5.03 -5.88
C GLY A 18 5.13 3.77 -5.04
N VAL A 19 4.31 3.83 -4.00
CA VAL A 19 3.97 2.69 -3.15
C VAL A 19 2.47 2.56 -3.03
N GLN A 20 2.01 1.32 -2.90
CA GLN A 20 0.67 0.98 -2.47
C GLN A 20 0.70 0.56 -1.00
N VAL A 21 -0.19 1.12 -0.21
CA VAL A 21 -0.33 0.86 1.22
C VAL A 21 -1.73 0.33 1.49
N LYS A 22 -1.82 -0.86 2.11
CA LYS A 22 -3.08 -1.37 2.67
C LYS A 22 -3.09 -1.14 4.16
N LEU A 23 -4.18 -0.56 4.64
CA LEU A 23 -4.41 -0.27 6.05
C LEU A 23 -5.42 -1.25 6.64
N THR A 24 -5.40 -1.43 7.95
CA THR A 24 -6.42 -2.16 8.71
C THR A 24 -7.82 -1.66 8.34
N GLY A 25 -8.75 -2.59 8.14
CA GLY A 25 -10.12 -2.28 7.70
C GLY A 25 -10.29 -2.13 6.19
N GLY A 26 -9.32 -2.58 5.38
CA GLY A 26 -9.48 -2.71 3.92
C GLY A 26 -9.24 -1.42 3.15
N ARG A 27 -8.81 -0.32 3.79
CA ARG A 27 -8.47 0.91 3.06
C ARG A 27 -7.19 0.71 2.27
N GLN A 28 -7.18 1.21 1.04
CA GLN A 28 -6.06 1.09 0.13
C GLN A 28 -5.71 2.47 -0.42
N VAL A 29 -4.44 2.84 -0.29
CA VAL A 29 -3.93 4.14 -0.70
C VAL A 29 -2.68 3.94 -1.54
N THR A 30 -2.55 4.66 -2.64
CA THR A 30 -1.30 4.80 -3.38
C THR A 30 -0.75 6.20 -3.21
N GLY A 31 0.56 6.36 -3.33
CA GLY A 31 1.22 7.67 -3.28
C GLY A 31 2.73 7.54 -3.36
N THR A 32 3.43 8.66 -3.41
CA THR A 32 4.90 8.70 -3.41
C THR A 32 5.41 8.72 -1.99
N LEU A 33 6.24 7.75 -1.60
CA LEU A 33 6.81 7.70 -0.25
C LEU A 33 7.84 8.81 -0.06
N LYS A 34 7.55 9.80 0.79
CA LYS A 34 8.48 10.90 1.10
C LYS A 34 9.29 10.69 2.36
N GLY A 35 8.80 9.85 3.28
CA GLY A 35 9.49 9.58 4.53
C GLY A 35 8.78 8.53 5.35
N TYR A 36 9.52 7.98 6.33
CA TYR A 36 9.00 7.01 7.27
C TYR A 36 9.76 7.09 8.60
N ASP A 37 9.20 6.49 9.65
CA ASP A 37 9.86 6.35 10.94
C ASP A 37 9.94 4.90 11.42
N GLN A 38 10.51 4.68 12.60
CA GLN A 38 10.70 3.34 13.16
C GLN A 38 9.40 2.66 13.63
N LEU A 39 8.29 3.42 13.73
CA LEU A 39 6.97 2.88 14.01
C LEU A 39 6.19 2.58 12.72
N LEU A 40 6.83 2.73 11.55
CA LEU A 40 6.24 2.61 10.22
C LEU A 40 5.13 3.64 9.96
N ASN A 41 5.18 4.80 10.61
CA ASN A 41 4.40 5.93 10.10
C ASN A 41 4.98 6.34 8.75
N LEU A 42 4.12 6.55 7.75
CA LEU A 42 4.52 6.86 6.38
C LEU A 42 4.05 8.26 6.00
N VAL A 43 4.90 9.02 5.33
CA VAL A 43 4.52 10.26 4.66
C VAL A 43 4.35 9.96 3.18
N LEU A 44 3.13 10.10 2.67
CA LEU A 44 2.82 9.88 1.26
C LEU A 44 2.41 11.22 0.63
N ASP A 45 3.05 11.55 -0.49
CA ASP A 45 2.68 12.68 -1.32
C ASP A 45 1.84 12.22 -2.52
N GLU A 46 1.05 13.13 -3.08
CA GLU A 46 0.11 12.86 -4.18
C GLU A 46 -0.79 11.64 -3.90
N ALA A 47 -1.19 11.46 -2.64
CA ALA A 47 -1.87 10.25 -2.22
C ALA A 47 -3.28 10.15 -2.81
N VAL A 48 -3.64 8.94 -3.25
CA VAL A 48 -4.95 8.59 -3.82
C VAL A 48 -5.50 7.38 -3.07
N GLU A 49 -6.69 7.51 -2.50
CA GLU A 49 -7.40 6.40 -1.86
C GLU A 49 -8.36 5.75 -2.85
N PHE A 50 -8.34 4.42 -2.89
CA PHE A 50 -9.33 3.61 -3.59
C PHE A 50 -10.51 3.36 -2.63
N LEU A 51 -11.70 3.78 -3.05
CA LEU A 51 -12.90 3.67 -2.24
C LEU A 51 -13.34 2.21 -2.17
N ARG A 52 -13.80 1.81 -0.99
CA ARG A 52 -14.32 0.46 -0.74
C ARG A 52 -15.78 0.37 -1.18
N ASP A 53 -16.21 -0.83 -1.53
CA ASP A 53 -17.61 -1.13 -1.79
C ASP A 53 -18.44 -0.89 -0.52
N SER A 54 -19.66 -0.34 -0.66
CA SER A 54 -20.55 -0.09 0.47
C SER A 54 -21.07 -1.38 1.09
N ASP A 55 -21.18 -2.43 0.27
CA ASP A 55 -21.81 -3.69 0.63
C ASP A 55 -20.77 -4.72 1.07
N ASP A 56 -19.53 -4.60 0.57
CA ASP A 56 -18.38 -5.41 0.98
C ASP A 56 -17.13 -4.55 1.29
N PRO A 57 -16.85 -4.26 2.58
CA PRO A 57 -15.70 -3.46 2.99
C PRO A 57 -14.33 -4.08 2.66
N LEU A 58 -14.26 -5.35 2.26
CA LEU A 58 -13.02 -6.00 1.85
C LEU A 58 -12.75 -5.86 0.35
N LYS A 59 -13.73 -5.39 -0.41
CA LYS A 59 -13.62 -5.15 -1.85
C LYS A 59 -13.33 -3.67 -2.12
N THR A 60 -12.21 -3.40 -2.79
CA THR A 60 -11.90 -2.08 -3.32
C THR A 60 -12.60 -1.90 -4.66
N THR A 61 -13.05 -0.67 -4.94
CA THR A 61 -13.64 -0.26 -6.23
C THR A 61 -12.64 0.56 -7.03
N ASP A 62 -12.93 0.78 -8.31
CA ASP A 62 -12.14 1.67 -9.18
C ASP A 62 -12.37 3.16 -8.87
N GLN A 63 -13.31 3.48 -7.98
CA GLN A 63 -13.54 4.86 -7.57
C GLN A 63 -12.41 5.32 -6.67
N THR A 64 -11.87 6.50 -6.97
CA THR A 64 -10.73 7.07 -6.25
C THR A 64 -11.05 8.45 -5.70
N ARG A 65 -10.31 8.85 -4.65
CA ARG A 65 -10.27 10.24 -4.17
C ARG A 65 -8.83 10.69 -3.92
N SER A 66 -8.52 11.91 -4.34
CA SER A 66 -7.25 12.56 -4.05
C SER A 66 -7.20 13.07 -2.62
N LEU A 67 -6.11 12.78 -1.92
CA LEU A 67 -5.84 13.21 -0.55
C LEU A 67 -4.65 14.17 -0.46
N GLY A 68 -3.77 14.20 -1.46
CA GLY A 68 -2.57 15.05 -1.47
C GLY A 68 -1.51 14.53 -0.50
N LEU A 69 -0.93 15.41 0.30
CA LEU A 69 0.08 15.03 1.30
C LEU A 69 -0.58 14.50 2.57
N ILE A 70 -0.31 13.23 2.90
CA ILE A 70 -0.88 12.56 4.08
C ILE A 70 0.20 11.89 4.94
N VAL A 71 -0.20 11.61 6.19
CA VAL A 71 0.54 10.72 7.09
C VAL A 71 -0.29 9.47 7.36
N CYS A 72 0.23 8.30 6.99
CA CYS A 72 -0.34 7.01 7.37
C CYS A 72 0.19 6.59 8.74
N ARG A 73 -0.70 6.23 9.66
CA ARG A 73 -0.32 5.77 11.00
C ARG A 73 0.18 4.32 10.94
N GLY A 74 1.41 4.09 11.38
CA GLY A 74 2.10 2.80 11.25
C GLY A 74 1.41 1.64 11.97
N THR A 75 0.68 1.89 13.05
CA THR A 75 -0.13 0.88 13.74
C THR A 75 -1.28 0.31 12.88
N ALA A 76 -1.67 1.01 11.83
CA ALA A 76 -2.70 0.58 10.89
C ALA A 76 -2.12 0.02 9.59
N VAL A 77 -0.80 0.12 9.35
CA VAL A 77 -0.17 -0.37 8.12
C VAL A 77 -0.11 -1.89 8.14
N MET A 78 -0.71 -2.52 7.13
CA MET A 78 -0.75 -3.98 6.96
C MET A 78 0.17 -4.45 5.83
N LEU A 79 0.25 -3.68 4.73
CA LEU A 79 1.06 -3.99 3.55
C LEU A 79 1.67 -2.69 3.02
N VAL A 80 2.91 -2.75 2.56
CA VAL A 80 3.55 -1.76 1.68
C VAL A 80 4.15 -2.52 0.50
N SER A 81 3.77 -2.16 -0.72
CA SER A 81 4.33 -2.73 -1.95
C SER A 81 4.69 -1.62 -2.95
N PRO A 82 5.73 -1.80 -3.78
CA PRO A 82 5.99 -0.87 -4.88
C PRO A 82 4.82 -0.89 -5.86
N THR A 83 4.50 0.24 -6.46
CA THR A 83 3.58 0.27 -7.62
C THR A 83 4.28 -0.20 -8.89
N ASP A 84 5.59 0.00 -8.98
CA ASP A 84 6.40 -0.48 -10.10
C ASP A 84 6.60 -2.01 -10.02
N GLY A 85 6.42 -2.69 -11.14
CA GLY A 85 6.50 -4.15 -11.25
C GLY A 85 5.35 -4.93 -10.59
N THR A 86 4.25 -4.27 -10.21
CA THR A 86 3.04 -4.93 -9.71
C THR A 86 1.89 -4.67 -10.66
N ASP A 87 1.39 -5.73 -11.28
CA ASP A 87 0.26 -5.69 -12.20
C ASP A 87 -0.88 -6.58 -11.71
N GLU A 88 -2.11 -6.14 -11.95
CA GLU A 88 -3.27 -7.02 -11.80
C GLU A 88 -3.28 -8.05 -12.94
N ILE A 89 -3.42 -9.32 -12.57
CA ILE A 89 -3.45 -10.44 -13.51
C ILE A 89 -4.77 -11.19 -13.40
N ALA A 90 -5.19 -11.79 -14.51
CA ALA A 90 -6.24 -12.80 -14.49
C ALA A 90 -5.82 -13.98 -13.60
N ASN A 91 -6.79 -14.70 -13.06
CA ASN A 91 -6.54 -15.87 -12.20
C ASN A 91 -5.62 -16.88 -12.93
N PRO A 92 -4.39 -17.11 -12.45
CA PRO A 92 -3.40 -17.91 -13.15
C PRO A 92 -3.66 -19.42 -13.07
N PHE A 93 -4.67 -19.85 -12.31
CA PHE A 93 -5.03 -21.26 -12.10
C PHE A 93 -6.23 -21.71 -12.94
N ILE A 94 -6.83 -20.82 -13.74
CA ILE A 94 -7.84 -21.22 -14.72
C ILE A 94 -7.11 -22.02 -15.80
N GLN A 95 -7.26 -23.34 -15.78
CA GLN A 95 -6.83 -24.18 -16.90
C GLN A 95 -7.63 -23.74 -18.13
N SER A 96 -6.94 -23.39 -19.20
CA SER A 96 -7.59 -23.23 -20.51
C SER A 96 -8.27 -24.56 -20.84
N ASP A 97 -9.60 -24.56 -21.01
CA ASP A 97 -10.38 -25.74 -21.37
C ASP A 97 -9.73 -26.45 -22.57
N GLY A 98 -9.00 -27.55 -22.33
CA GLY A 98 -8.36 -28.35 -23.38
C GLY A 98 -6.88 -28.68 -23.19
N ALA A 99 -6.48 -29.17 -22.01
CA ALA A 99 -5.26 -29.97 -21.84
C ALA A 99 -5.63 -31.42 -21.50
#